data_AF-A0A2U1S471-F1
#
_entry.id   AF-A0A2U1S471-F1
#
_cell.length_a   1.000
_cell.length_b   1.000
_cell.length_c   1.000
_cell.angle_alpha   90.00
_cell.angle_beta   90.00
_cell.angle_gamma   90.00
#
_symmetry.space_group_name_H-M   'P 1'
#
loop_
_entity.id
_entity.type
_entity.pdbx_description
1 polymer ?
#
loop_
_entity_poly.entity_id
_entity_poly.type
_entity_poly.pdbx_seq_one_letter_code
_entity_poly.pdbx_strand_id
1 'polypeptide(L)'
;MATAAEHVRLLRVARIAGAVGLLLLSGCQFIPPELRTFKSPIRLSPLKHEVTVQPAKGMDPAPFKIDHAKAGSAEVQLTISNPTTSTIRIAWTNGIFITADSISYAIGVKTDRDRFSTQPTTIEPNSTVQVILVAIGKDGKPVVPVGKSIEAPFRVGLKVTAERGIMQWRGTVWVFVS
;
A
#
# COMPACT_ATOMS: atom_id res chain seq x y z
N MET A 1 31.38 -11.92 81.05
CA MET A 1 32.09 -13.21 80.92
C MET A 1 32.43 -13.41 79.46
N ALA A 2 33.74 -13.47 79.21
CA ALA A 2 34.40 -13.63 77.90
C ALA A 2 34.15 -15.05 77.33
N THR A 3 34.46 -15.42 76.07
CA THR A 3 35.77 -15.31 75.39
C THR A 3 35.70 -15.79 73.93
N ALA A 4 36.70 -15.32 73.15
CA ALA A 4 37.43 -16.05 72.10
C ALA A 4 36.75 -16.38 70.76
N ALA A 5 36.79 -15.42 69.82
CA ALA A 5 37.16 -15.71 68.41
C ALA A 5 37.56 -14.44 67.63
N GLU A 6 38.24 -13.50 68.30
CA GLU A 6 39.20 -12.63 67.62
C GLU A 6 40.45 -13.48 67.28
N HIS A 7 41.19 -13.11 66.22
CA HIS A 7 42.52 -13.62 65.84
C HIS A 7 42.70 -14.69 64.75
N VAL A 8 41.81 -14.89 63.75
CA VAL A 8 42.23 -15.67 62.55
C VAL A 8 41.91 -15.07 61.17
N ARG A 9 41.16 -13.97 61.03
CA ARG A 9 40.92 -13.39 59.68
C ARG A 9 41.36 -11.94 59.47
N LEU A 10 42.22 -11.45 60.36
CA LEU A 10 43.04 -10.25 60.16
C LEU A 10 44.22 -10.47 59.20
N LEU A 11 44.31 -11.64 58.54
CA LEU A 11 45.38 -11.98 57.59
C LEU A 11 44.83 -12.29 56.18
N ARG A 12 43.91 -11.46 55.68
CA ARG A 12 43.63 -11.34 54.22
C ARG A 12 43.20 -9.92 53.83
N VAL A 13 43.47 -8.94 54.68
CA VAL A 13 43.50 -7.52 54.30
C VAL A 13 44.88 -7.24 53.74
N ALA A 14 45.09 -7.55 52.47
CA ALA A 14 46.15 -6.97 51.63
C ALA A 14 46.11 -7.72 50.29
N ARG A 15 45.30 -7.24 49.33
CA ARG A 15 45.52 -7.39 47.86
C ARG A 15 44.34 -7.03 46.96
N ILE A 16 43.19 -6.61 47.48
CA ILE A 16 42.02 -6.34 46.61
C ILE A 16 41.78 -4.83 46.38
N ALA A 17 42.32 -3.95 47.23
CA ALA A 17 42.22 -2.50 47.03
C ALA A 17 43.13 -1.94 45.92
N GLY A 18 44.03 -2.75 45.34
CA GLY A 18 44.94 -2.34 44.27
C GLY A 18 44.51 -2.66 42.84
N ALA A 19 43.37 -3.37 42.65
CA ALA A 19 42.94 -3.83 41.33
C ALA A 19 41.82 -2.99 40.70
N VAL A 20 41.17 -2.10 41.46
CA VAL A 20 40.06 -1.26 40.97
C VAL A 20 40.56 0.07 40.37
N GLY A 21 41.76 0.53 40.75
CA GLY A 21 42.35 1.77 40.23
C GLY A 21 43.05 1.67 38.87
N LEU A 22 43.26 0.45 38.34
CA LEU A 22 44.03 0.20 37.11
C LEU A 22 43.18 -0.27 35.91
N LEU A 23 41.85 -0.28 36.05
CA LEU A 23 40.90 -0.67 35.00
C LEU A 23 40.20 0.53 34.31
N LEU A 24 40.60 1.76 34.64
CA LEU A 24 40.00 2.98 34.08
C LEU A 24 40.82 3.63 32.94
N LEU A 25 41.89 3.00 32.46
CA LEU A 25 42.80 3.63 31.48
C LEU A 25 43.19 2.77 30.26
N SER A 26 42.48 1.68 29.98
CA SER A 26 42.63 0.94 28.72
C SER A 26 41.35 0.99 27.90
N GLY A 27 41.12 2.15 27.27
CA GLY A 27 40.24 2.21 26.11
C GLY A 27 40.78 1.26 25.04
N CYS A 28 39.98 0.26 24.67
CA CYS A 28 40.09 -0.41 23.39
C CYS A 28 38.67 -0.80 22.95
N GLN A 29 38.25 -0.13 21.88
CA GLN A 29 37.06 -0.39 21.11
C GLN A 29 37.07 -1.86 20.66
N PHE A 30 36.19 -2.67 21.21
CA PHE A 30 35.87 -3.97 20.62
C PHE A 30 34.36 -4.17 20.64
N ILE A 31 33.69 -3.39 19.80
CA ILE A 31 32.36 -3.78 19.32
C ILE A 31 32.61 -5.00 18.43
N PRO A 32 32.07 -6.19 18.75
CA PRO A 32 32.25 -7.38 17.93
C PRO A 32 31.81 -7.11 16.49
N PRO A 33 32.52 -7.59 15.46
CA PRO A 33 32.14 -7.38 14.06
C PRO A 33 30.76 -7.99 13.72
N GLU A 34 30.23 -8.85 14.58
CA GLU A 34 28.95 -9.55 14.40
C GLU A 34 27.70 -8.73 14.78
N LEU A 35 27.85 -7.53 15.38
CA LEU A 35 26.73 -6.65 15.70
C LEU A 35 26.58 -5.45 14.74
N ARG A 36 27.40 -5.38 13.68
CA ARG A 36 27.32 -4.34 12.63
C ARG A 36 26.43 -4.74 11.46
N THR A 37 25.30 -5.38 11.69
CA THR A 37 24.26 -5.50 10.64
C THR A 37 22.87 -5.72 11.25
N PHE A 38 22.46 -4.87 12.17
CA PHE A 38 21.02 -4.49 12.19
C PHE A 38 20.75 -3.54 11.02
N LYS A 39 20.99 -4.01 9.79
CA LYS A 39 20.16 -3.61 8.67
C LYS A 39 18.86 -4.31 8.94
N SER A 40 17.97 -3.68 9.70
CA SER A 40 16.56 -4.00 9.57
C SER A 40 16.28 -3.93 8.07
N PRO A 41 15.95 -5.03 7.38
CA PRO A 41 15.24 -4.84 6.14
C PRO A 41 13.93 -4.27 6.63
N ILE A 42 13.77 -2.94 6.54
CA ILE A 42 12.44 -2.39 6.37
C ILE A 42 11.97 -3.09 5.10
N ARG A 43 11.35 -4.27 5.26
CA ARG A 43 10.44 -4.81 4.28
C ARG A 43 9.32 -3.81 4.29
N LEU A 44 9.49 -2.76 3.48
CA LEU A 44 8.37 -2.10 2.84
C LEU A 44 7.61 -3.27 2.21
N SER A 45 6.56 -3.72 2.89
CA SER A 45 5.68 -4.70 2.30
C SER A 45 5.24 -4.05 0.99
N PRO A 46 5.40 -4.72 -0.16
CA PRO A 46 4.91 -4.15 -1.41
C PRO A 46 3.44 -3.82 -1.19
N LEU A 47 3.04 -2.61 -1.60
CA LEU A 47 1.65 -2.17 -1.55
C LEU A 47 0.76 -3.31 -2.00
N LYS A 48 -0.11 -3.78 -1.10
CA LYS A 48 -1.05 -4.85 -1.42
C LYS A 48 -2.25 -4.20 -2.08
N HIS A 49 -2.62 -4.75 -3.23
CA HIS A 49 -3.77 -4.30 -4.00
C HIS A 49 -4.78 -5.44 -4.02
N GLU A 50 -5.97 -5.18 -3.53
CA GLU A 50 -7.10 -6.09 -3.66
C GLU A 50 -8.12 -5.46 -4.60
N VAL A 51 -8.43 -6.16 -5.69
CA VAL A 51 -9.45 -5.73 -6.64
C VAL A 51 -10.62 -6.69 -6.56
N THR A 52 -11.82 -6.15 -6.37
CA THR A 52 -13.06 -6.92 -6.42
C THR A 52 -14.03 -6.27 -7.39
N VAL A 53 -14.67 -7.09 -8.22
CA VAL A 53 -15.73 -6.66 -9.13
C VAL A 53 -17.04 -7.20 -8.59
N GLN A 54 -17.91 -6.31 -8.14
CA GLN A 54 -19.19 -6.67 -7.55
C GLN A 54 -20.32 -6.39 -8.55
N PRO A 55 -20.95 -7.42 -9.13
CA PRO A 55 -22.11 -7.23 -10.00
C PRO A 55 -23.28 -6.62 -9.22
N ALA A 56 -24.14 -5.88 -9.91
CA ALA A 56 -25.42 -5.45 -9.35
C ALA A 56 -26.30 -6.66 -9.02
N LYS A 57 -27.24 -6.49 -8.08
CA LYS A 57 -28.14 -7.57 -7.66
C LYS A 57 -28.87 -8.18 -8.86
N GLY A 58 -28.80 -9.50 -8.98
CA GLY A 58 -29.47 -10.25 -10.05
C GLY A 58 -28.75 -10.23 -11.40
N MET A 59 -27.50 -9.76 -11.45
CA MET A 59 -26.66 -9.85 -12.64
C MET A 59 -25.66 -10.99 -12.57
N ASP A 60 -25.37 -11.55 -13.74
CA ASP A 60 -24.29 -12.51 -13.95
C ASP A 60 -22.91 -11.91 -13.65
N PRO A 61 -21.85 -12.75 -13.57
CA PRO A 61 -20.48 -12.26 -13.46
C PRO A 61 -20.12 -11.25 -14.56
N ALA A 62 -19.18 -10.36 -14.25
CA ALA A 62 -18.74 -9.32 -15.18
C ALA A 62 -18.24 -9.93 -16.51
N PRO A 63 -18.58 -9.33 -17.67
CA PRO A 63 -18.14 -9.83 -18.97
C PRO A 63 -16.66 -9.50 -19.28
N PHE A 64 -15.93 -8.91 -18.33
CA PHE A 64 -14.52 -8.52 -18.43
C PHE A 64 -13.77 -8.95 -17.16
N LYS A 65 -12.43 -8.91 -17.21
CA LYS A 65 -11.57 -9.21 -16.06
C LYS A 65 -10.68 -8.02 -15.74
N ILE A 66 -10.30 -7.89 -14.47
CA ILE A 66 -9.23 -6.99 -14.05
C ILE A 66 -8.00 -7.86 -13.78
N ASP A 67 -7.00 -7.78 -14.66
CA ASP A 67 -5.82 -8.64 -14.59
C ASP A 67 -4.79 -8.10 -13.61
N HIS A 68 -4.64 -6.77 -13.58
CA HIS A 68 -3.67 -6.09 -12.74
C HIS A 68 -4.24 -4.76 -12.21
N ALA A 69 -3.77 -4.39 -11.02
CA ALA A 69 -3.93 -3.06 -10.47
C ALA A 69 -2.58 -2.54 -9.96
N LYS A 70 -2.31 -1.27 -10.21
CA LYS A 70 -1.18 -0.52 -9.66
C LYS A 70 -1.71 0.77 -9.08
N ALA A 71 -1.23 1.16 -7.91
CA ALA A 71 -1.64 2.40 -7.27
C ALA A 71 -0.47 3.34 -7.06
N GLY A 72 -0.75 4.63 -7.21
CA GLY A 72 0.11 5.74 -6.83
C GLY A 72 -0.62 6.68 -5.86
N SER A 73 0.04 7.78 -5.52
CA SER A 73 -0.39 8.75 -4.50
C SER A 73 -1.71 9.50 -4.75
N ALA A 74 -2.38 9.31 -5.89
CA ALA A 74 -3.72 9.86 -6.16
C ALA A 74 -4.37 9.19 -7.38
N GLU A 75 -3.82 8.06 -7.80
CA GLU A 75 -4.23 7.38 -9.02
C GLU A 75 -4.15 5.86 -8.84
N VAL A 76 -5.05 5.16 -9.54
CA VAL A 76 -5.07 3.71 -9.64
C VAL A 76 -5.15 3.34 -11.10
N GLN A 77 -4.14 2.64 -11.59
CA GLN A 77 -4.11 2.06 -12.91
C GLN A 77 -4.67 0.63 -12.85
N LEU A 78 -5.66 0.36 -13.68
CA LEU A 78 -6.28 -0.94 -13.88
C LEU A 78 -5.96 -1.46 -15.29
N THR A 79 -5.55 -2.71 -15.36
CA THR A 79 -5.43 -3.45 -16.62
C THR A 79 -6.68 -4.32 -16.76
N ILE A 80 -7.48 -4.04 -17.79
CA ILE A 80 -8.79 -4.66 -18.00
C ILE A 80 -8.73 -5.48 -19.29
N SER A 81 -9.05 -6.78 -19.20
CA SER A 81 -9.15 -7.64 -20.38
C SER A 81 -10.58 -8.00 -20.71
N ASN A 82 -10.83 -8.16 -22.00
CA ASN A 82 -12.03 -8.76 -22.54
C ASN A 82 -11.71 -10.20 -22.95
N PRO A 83 -12.07 -11.20 -22.13
CA PRO A 83 -11.83 -12.62 -22.46
C PRO A 83 -12.83 -13.17 -23.50
N THR A 84 -13.74 -12.35 -24.01
CA THR A 84 -14.82 -12.78 -24.90
C THR A 84 -14.46 -12.48 -26.36
N THR A 85 -15.15 -13.16 -27.27
CA THR A 85 -15.00 -12.97 -28.72
C THR A 85 -15.79 -11.77 -29.27
N SER A 86 -16.45 -11.00 -28.41
CA SER A 86 -17.27 -9.84 -28.78
C SER A 86 -16.73 -8.56 -28.16
N THR A 87 -16.87 -7.43 -28.85
CA THR A 87 -16.51 -6.12 -28.31
C THR A 87 -17.36 -5.77 -27.08
N ILE A 88 -16.74 -5.18 -26.06
CA ILE A 88 -17.41 -4.69 -24.84
C ILE A 88 -17.24 -3.18 -24.76
N ARG A 89 -18.34 -2.47 -24.52
CA ARG A 89 -18.31 -1.03 -24.24
C ARG A 89 -18.54 -0.77 -22.76
N ILE A 90 -17.60 -0.12 -22.09
CA ILE A 90 -17.67 0.18 -20.65
C ILE A 90 -17.83 1.68 -20.43
N ALA A 91 -18.87 2.07 -19.71
CA ALA A 91 -19.13 3.43 -19.25
C ALA A 91 -18.93 3.54 -17.74
N TRP A 92 -18.27 4.62 -17.32
CA TRP A 92 -17.93 4.93 -15.93
C TRP A 92 -18.89 6.01 -15.43
N THR A 93 -19.79 5.68 -14.49
CA THR A 93 -20.91 6.59 -14.16
C THR A 93 -20.62 7.48 -12.95
N ASN A 94 -20.04 6.92 -11.89
CA ASN A 94 -19.60 7.66 -10.72
C ASN A 94 -18.64 6.81 -9.88
N GLY A 95 -17.90 7.46 -8.99
CA GLY A 95 -17.10 6.76 -8.02
C GLY A 95 -16.52 7.67 -6.96
N ILE A 96 -15.93 7.04 -5.94
CA ILE A 96 -15.35 7.69 -4.79
C ILE A 96 -13.96 7.12 -4.47
N PHE A 97 -13.05 8.00 -4.11
CA PHE A 97 -11.74 7.68 -3.55
C PHE A 97 -11.78 8.03 -2.06
N ILE A 98 -11.65 7.03 -1.18
CA ILE A 98 -11.75 7.18 0.27
C ILE A 98 -10.37 6.90 0.89
N THR A 99 -9.88 7.83 1.69
CA THR A 99 -8.55 7.79 2.31
C THR A 99 -8.62 7.44 3.79
N ALA A 100 -7.48 7.10 4.40
CA ALA A 100 -7.39 6.79 5.83
C ALA A 100 -7.84 7.94 6.75
N ASP A 101 -7.61 9.19 6.34
CA ASP A 101 -8.08 10.39 7.03
C ASP A 101 -9.55 10.75 6.73
N SER A 102 -10.31 9.79 6.18
CA SER A 102 -11.75 9.92 5.86
C SER A 102 -12.07 11.03 4.85
N ILE A 103 -11.09 11.42 4.02
CA ILE A 103 -11.33 12.35 2.92
C ILE A 103 -11.88 11.56 1.73
N SER A 104 -12.96 12.08 1.15
CA SER A 104 -13.59 11.54 -0.04
C SER A 104 -13.34 12.45 -1.25
N TYR A 105 -12.88 11.86 -2.35
CA TYR A 105 -12.71 12.54 -3.64
C TYR A 105 -13.61 11.90 -4.70
N ALA A 106 -14.05 12.68 -5.67
CA ALA A 106 -14.66 12.12 -6.88
C ALA A 106 -13.59 11.42 -7.74
N ILE A 107 -14.01 10.57 -8.68
CA ILE A 107 -13.09 9.88 -9.59
C ILE A 107 -13.21 10.46 -10.99
N GLY A 108 -12.06 10.75 -11.60
CA GLY A 108 -11.89 10.95 -13.02
C GLY A 108 -11.23 9.74 -13.65
N VAL A 109 -11.52 9.50 -14.93
CA VAL A 109 -10.96 8.38 -15.69
C VAL A 109 -10.10 8.96 -16.82
N LYS A 110 -8.97 8.32 -17.10
CA LYS A 110 -8.16 8.55 -18.30
C LYS A 110 -7.81 7.20 -18.92
N THR A 111 -7.98 7.10 -20.23
CA THR A 111 -7.54 5.98 -21.07
C THR A 111 -6.42 6.50 -21.94
N ASP A 112 -5.26 5.83 -21.99
CA ASP A 112 -3.97 5.99 -22.76
C ASP A 112 -3.65 7.24 -23.64
N ARG A 113 -4.62 8.09 -23.96
CA ARG A 113 -4.50 9.43 -24.52
C ARG A 113 -4.55 10.40 -23.33
N ASP A 114 -3.49 11.20 -23.16
CA ASP A 114 -3.14 12.11 -22.05
C ASP A 114 -4.19 13.17 -21.62
N ARG A 115 -5.48 12.98 -21.88
CA ARG A 115 -6.57 13.86 -21.48
C ARG A 115 -7.56 13.10 -20.60
N PHE A 116 -7.91 13.69 -19.46
CA PHE A 116 -9.01 13.26 -18.62
C PHE A 116 -10.29 13.16 -19.45
N SER A 117 -10.89 11.99 -19.48
CA SER A 117 -12.10 11.72 -20.24
C SER A 117 -12.95 10.73 -19.47
N THR A 118 -14.14 11.16 -19.08
CA THR A 118 -15.18 10.29 -18.53
C THR A 118 -15.94 9.53 -19.62
N GLN A 119 -15.46 9.57 -20.86
CA GLN A 119 -16.12 8.92 -21.98
C GLN A 119 -16.05 7.39 -21.83
N PRO A 120 -17.06 6.68 -22.35
CA PRO A 120 -17.04 5.23 -22.42
C PRO A 120 -15.83 4.69 -23.19
N THR A 121 -15.30 3.57 -22.73
CA THR A 121 -14.14 2.87 -23.29
C THR A 121 -14.60 1.59 -23.98
N THR A 122 -14.12 1.37 -25.20
CA THR A 122 -14.35 0.12 -25.94
C THR A 122 -13.16 -0.83 -25.74
N ILE A 123 -13.44 -2.09 -25.44
CA ILE A 123 -12.46 -3.17 -25.32
C ILE A 123 -12.75 -4.20 -26.40
N GLU A 124 -11.84 -4.33 -27.36
CA GLU A 124 -11.98 -5.27 -28.48
C GLU A 124 -11.93 -6.73 -28.01
N PRO A 125 -12.43 -7.68 -28.82
CA PRO A 125 -12.37 -9.10 -28.52
C PRO A 125 -10.94 -9.56 -28.18
N ASN A 126 -10.80 -10.40 -27.16
CA ASN A 126 -9.51 -11.00 -26.74
C ASN A 126 -8.38 -9.97 -26.56
N SER A 127 -8.72 -8.75 -26.16
CA SER A 127 -7.78 -7.65 -26.00
C SER A 127 -7.76 -7.12 -24.57
N THR A 128 -6.77 -6.28 -24.28
CA THR A 128 -6.56 -5.66 -22.98
C THR A 128 -6.37 -4.16 -23.15
N VAL A 129 -6.95 -3.38 -22.26
CA VAL A 129 -6.78 -1.92 -22.21
C VAL A 129 -6.35 -1.49 -20.81
N GLN A 130 -5.68 -0.35 -20.76
CA GLN A 130 -5.28 0.29 -19.50
C GLN A 130 -6.21 1.47 -19.22
N VAL A 131 -6.72 1.49 -17.99
CA VAL A 131 -7.60 2.54 -17.49
C VAL A 131 -6.97 3.11 -16.24
N ILE A 132 -6.81 4.42 -16.16
CA ILE A 132 -6.26 5.07 -14.98
C ILE A 132 -7.36 5.90 -14.33
N LEU A 133 -7.63 5.58 -13.08
CA LEU A 133 -8.55 6.26 -12.19
C LEU A 133 -7.76 7.30 -11.41
N VAL A 134 -8.26 8.53 -11.31
CA VAL A 134 -7.57 9.62 -10.62
C VAL A 134 -8.54 10.31 -9.68
N ALA A 135 -8.09 10.63 -8.47
CA ALA A 135 -8.87 11.44 -7.54
C ALA A 135 -9.05 12.86 -8.11
N ILE A 136 -10.27 13.38 -8.04
CA ILE A 136 -10.64 14.72 -8.53
C ILE A 136 -10.97 15.61 -7.33
N GLY A 137 -10.33 16.77 -7.27
CA GLY A 137 -10.56 17.80 -6.28
C GLY A 137 -11.91 18.52 -6.47
N LYS A 138 -12.29 19.33 -5.48
CA LYS A 138 -13.53 20.14 -5.53
C LYS A 138 -13.56 21.14 -6.69
N ASP A 139 -12.39 21.53 -7.18
CA ASP A 139 -12.21 22.42 -8.34
C ASP A 139 -12.34 21.69 -9.69
N GLY A 140 -12.65 20.39 -9.69
CA GLY A 140 -12.78 19.57 -10.88
C GLY A 140 -11.44 19.16 -11.51
N LYS A 141 -10.32 19.49 -10.86
CA LYS A 141 -8.99 19.13 -11.35
C LYS A 141 -8.47 17.84 -10.70
N PRO A 142 -7.59 17.10 -11.39
CA PRO A 142 -6.89 15.97 -10.79
C PRO A 142 -6.11 16.40 -9.55
N VAL A 143 -6.22 15.63 -8.48
CA VAL A 143 -5.34 15.76 -7.32
C VAL A 143 -3.95 15.34 -7.78
N VAL A 144 -3.07 16.32 -7.96
CA VAL A 144 -1.66 16.08 -8.29
C VAL A 144 -0.86 15.82 -7.01
N PRO A 145 0.22 15.02 -7.07
CA PRO A 145 1.04 14.67 -5.89
C PRO A 145 1.77 15.84 -5.19
N VAL A 146 1.49 17.10 -5.52
CA VAL A 146 2.26 18.24 -5.01
C VAL A 146 1.68 18.69 -3.66
N GLY A 147 2.21 18.10 -2.58
CA GLY A 147 2.04 18.59 -1.20
C GLY A 147 0.98 17.91 -0.34
N LYS A 148 0.04 17.16 -0.94
CA LYS A 148 -0.86 16.22 -0.24
C LYS A 148 -0.98 14.93 -1.05
N SER A 149 -0.02 14.04 -0.85
CA SER A 149 -0.11 12.66 -1.33
C SER A 149 -1.29 11.98 -0.64
N ILE A 150 -2.17 11.33 -1.41
CA ILE A 150 -3.16 10.39 -0.88
C ILE A 150 -2.40 9.10 -0.57
N GLU A 151 -1.84 9.04 0.63
CA GLU A 151 -1.11 7.87 1.09
C GLU A 151 -2.07 6.73 1.45
N ALA A 152 -1.62 5.50 1.23
CA ALA A 152 -2.33 4.31 1.66
C ALA A 152 -2.47 4.29 3.21
N PRO A 153 -3.52 3.64 3.77
CA PRO A 153 -4.54 2.87 3.06
C PRO A 153 -5.63 3.75 2.44
N PHE A 154 -6.10 3.36 1.27
CA PHE A 154 -7.24 3.97 0.62
C PHE A 154 -8.08 2.96 -0.18
N ARG A 155 -9.33 3.32 -0.46
CA ARG A 155 -10.29 2.51 -1.20
C ARG A 155 -10.92 3.31 -2.33
N VAL A 156 -11.00 2.69 -3.50
CA VAL A 156 -11.61 3.26 -4.70
C VAL A 156 -12.85 2.44 -5.05
N GLY A 157 -14.00 3.08 -5.18
CA GLY A 157 -15.24 2.44 -5.65
C GLY A 157 -15.73 3.12 -6.91
N LEU A 158 -15.85 2.38 -8.01
CA LEU A 158 -16.24 2.90 -9.32
C LEU A 158 -17.43 2.13 -9.88
N LYS A 159 -18.56 2.81 -10.10
CA LYS A 159 -19.71 2.20 -10.75
C LYS A 159 -19.50 2.17 -12.26
N VAL A 160 -19.79 0.99 -12.81
CA VAL A 160 -19.53 0.63 -14.19
C VAL A 160 -20.80 0.10 -14.84
N THR A 161 -21.00 0.47 -16.09
CA THR A 161 -22.00 -0.13 -16.98
C THR A 161 -21.28 -0.67 -18.18
N ALA A 162 -21.39 -1.96 -18.45
CA ALA A 162 -20.77 -2.61 -19.59
C ALA A 162 -21.85 -3.14 -20.54
N GLU A 163 -21.65 -2.98 -21.84
CA GLU A 163 -22.55 -3.46 -22.88
C GLU A 163 -21.80 -4.48 -23.75
N ARG A 164 -22.40 -5.66 -23.93
CA ARG A 164 -21.93 -6.71 -24.84
C ARG A 164 -23.08 -7.07 -25.78
N GLY A 165 -23.03 -6.55 -27.00
CA GLY A 165 -24.19 -6.62 -27.92
C GLY A 165 -25.40 -5.90 -27.31
N ILE A 166 -26.52 -6.63 -27.17
CA ILE A 166 -27.76 -6.11 -26.55
C ILE A 166 -27.82 -6.31 -25.03
N MET A 167 -26.87 -7.04 -24.44
CA MET A 167 -26.86 -7.30 -23.00
C MET A 167 -26.14 -6.18 -22.26
N GLN A 168 -26.84 -5.58 -21.29
CA GLN A 168 -26.27 -4.58 -20.41
C GLN A 168 -25.96 -5.19 -19.04
N TRP A 169 -24.72 -5.04 -18.61
CA TRP A 169 -24.22 -5.42 -17.30
C TRP A 169 -23.87 -4.18 -16.48
N ARG A 170 -24.03 -4.24 -15.16
CA ARG A 170 -23.76 -3.15 -14.23
C ARG A 170 -23.09 -3.72 -12.98
N GLY A 171 -22.17 -2.95 -12.41
CA GLY A 171 -21.50 -3.34 -11.18
C GLY A 171 -20.67 -2.23 -10.58
N THR A 172 -19.94 -2.56 -9.53
CA THR A 172 -18.96 -1.69 -8.89
C THR A 172 -17.60 -2.37 -8.88
N VAL A 173 -16.57 -1.68 -9.34
CA VAL A 173 -15.18 -2.09 -9.17
C VAL A 173 -14.67 -1.46 -7.89
N TRP A 174 -14.23 -2.29 -6.96
CA TRP A 174 -13.58 -1.87 -5.72
C TRP A 174 -12.09 -2.18 -5.81
N VAL A 175 -11.27 -1.18 -5.52
CA VAL A 175 -9.82 -1.34 -5.37
C VAL A 175 -9.44 -0.89 -3.98
N PHE A 176 -8.88 -1.79 -3.19
CA PHE A 176 -8.33 -1.49 -1.88
C PHE A 176 -6.81 -1.53 -1.96
N VAL A 177 -6.16 -0.50 -1.41
CA VAL A 177 -4.71 -0.33 -1.42
C VAL A 177 -4.26 -0.16 0.03
N SER A 178 -3.31 -1.00 0.45
CA SER A 178 -2.76 -1.03 1.83
C SER A 178 -1.25 -1.21 1.84
#